data_AF-A0A1E3NUF9-F1
#
_entry.id   AF-A0A1E3NUF9-F1
#
_cell.length_a   1.000
_cell.length_b   1.000
_cell.length_c   1.000
_cell.angle_alpha   90.00
_cell.angle_beta   90.00
_cell.angle_gamma   90.00
#
_symmetry.space_group_name_H-M   'P 1'
#
loop_
_entity.id
_entity.type
_entity.pdbx_description
1 polymer ?
#
loop_
_entity_poly.entity_id
_entity_poly.type
_entity_poly.pdbx_seq_one_letter_code
_entity_poly.pdbx_strand_id
1 'polypeptide(L)'
;MSWSGFKKAVNRAGAHVIMKTSKVKESSVDAEFDEKEKSFLVFERLMTELNAELGNFKDIFVDLIETQFKLVKALDSFYGDYNFDIEADNMVGINIESDGSAGDRVNPRDGISLTLLRNLNDIRLTVLTQLNEPLDITVFQPIKELNEYNDEIHKLIKKRGRKKFDFDVSKNKLEKLQNEYNSLELSLREENSTNSNALVNSNTQLEKYKEKLDKLKSEDKSITDIYTDINQRLKNEIDEYIALRFSLLDPSFESFMKIQLKLYTDLQEKFNNDVQIDGATREDHESGKLDSRLDEILSKMRALDIHNL
;
A
#
# COMPACT_ATOMS: atom_id res chain seq x y z
N MET A 1 -8.83 -17.66 22.71
CA MET A 1 -9.51 -16.61 23.51
C MET A 1 -9.78 -17.14 24.91
N SER A 2 -9.47 -16.39 25.97
CA SER A 2 -9.72 -16.82 27.35
C SER A 2 -11.19 -16.63 27.77
N TRP A 3 -11.68 -17.45 28.69
CA TRP A 3 -13.02 -17.36 29.29
C TRP A 3 -13.29 -15.98 29.91
N SER A 4 -12.26 -15.33 30.45
CA SER A 4 -12.33 -13.96 30.97
C SER A 4 -12.52 -12.90 29.87
N GLY A 5 -11.99 -13.14 28.67
CA GLY A 5 -12.20 -12.30 27.49
C GLY A 5 -13.65 -12.37 26.98
N PHE A 6 -14.23 -13.57 26.95
CA PHE A 6 -15.64 -13.77 26.57
C PHE A 6 -16.58 -13.04 27.54
N LYS A 7 -16.38 -13.20 28.86
CA LYS A 7 -17.19 -12.50 29.88
C LYS A 7 -17.12 -10.97 29.73
N LYS A 8 -15.94 -10.42 29.46
CA LYS A 8 -15.76 -8.99 29.21
C LYS A 8 -16.47 -8.53 27.92
N ALA A 9 -16.44 -9.34 26.86
CA ALA A 9 -17.12 -9.03 25.61
C ALA A 9 -18.65 -9.01 25.77
N VAL A 10 -19.23 -10.01 26.45
CA VAL A 10 -20.67 -10.07 26.73
C VAL A 10 -21.12 -8.89 27.60
N ASN A 11 -20.37 -8.58 28.66
CA ASN A 11 -20.65 -7.41 29.50
C ASN A 11 -20.60 -6.10 28.72
N ARG A 12 -19.65 -5.97 27.77
CA ARG A 12 -19.53 -4.80 26.91
C ARG A 12 -20.72 -4.67 25.95
N ALA A 13 -21.14 -5.77 25.33
CA ALA A 13 -22.30 -5.79 24.44
C ALA A 13 -23.59 -5.38 25.17
N GLY A 14 -23.83 -5.92 26.37
CA GLY A 14 -24.98 -5.53 27.20
C GLY A 14 -24.95 -4.05 27.60
N ALA A 15 -23.78 -3.55 28.01
CA ALA A 15 -23.60 -2.14 28.34
C ALA A 15 -23.83 -1.21 27.13
N HIS A 16 -23.50 -1.66 25.92
CA HIS A 16 -23.63 -0.87 24.70
C HIS A 16 -25.09 -0.64 24.30
N VAL A 17 -25.95 -1.62 24.56
CA VAL A 17 -27.41 -1.48 24.38
C VAL A 17 -27.95 -0.49 25.42
N ILE A 18 -27.57 -0.65 26.69
CA ILE A 18 -28.02 0.21 27.79
C ILE A 18 -27.63 1.67 27.56
N MET A 19 -26.39 1.93 27.13
CA MET A 19 -25.93 3.29 26.81
C MET A 19 -26.70 3.91 25.65
N LYS A 20 -27.06 3.14 24.61
CA LYS A 20 -27.86 3.64 23.48
C LYS A 20 -29.31 3.92 23.84
N THR A 21 -29.91 3.13 24.74
CA THR A 21 -31.31 3.28 25.16
C THR A 21 -31.50 4.29 26.28
N SER A 22 -30.44 4.52 27.07
CA SER A 22 -30.41 5.49 28.15
C SER A 22 -30.21 6.88 27.56
N LYS A 23 -31.11 7.84 27.82
CA LYS A 23 -30.93 9.28 27.51
C LYS A 23 -29.80 9.93 28.34
N VAL A 24 -28.72 9.20 28.62
CA VAL A 24 -27.59 9.67 29.42
C VAL A 24 -26.63 10.39 28.49
N LYS A 25 -26.27 11.59 28.97
CA LYS A 25 -25.41 12.59 28.35
C LYS A 25 -24.04 12.03 27.96
N GLU A 26 -23.62 12.47 26.78
CA GLU A 26 -22.24 12.73 26.34
C GLU A 26 -21.24 11.58 26.54
N SER A 27 -21.11 10.75 25.50
CA SER A 27 -19.88 9.97 25.29
C SER A 27 -18.69 10.92 25.34
N SER A 28 -17.60 10.52 26.01
CA SER A 28 -16.42 11.38 26.11
C SER A 28 -15.91 11.76 24.72
N VAL A 29 -15.77 13.06 24.44
CA VAL A 29 -15.20 13.56 23.17
C VAL A 29 -13.72 13.81 23.36
N ASP A 30 -12.90 13.39 22.38
CA ASP A 30 -11.45 13.58 22.39
C ASP A 30 -11.04 14.19 21.05
N ALA A 31 -11.27 15.50 20.90
CA ALA A 31 -11.08 16.21 19.64
C ALA A 31 -9.64 16.12 19.10
N GLU A 32 -8.66 16.09 19.99
CA GLU A 32 -7.25 15.95 19.63
C GLU A 32 -6.97 14.57 19.00
N PHE A 33 -7.51 13.50 19.59
CA PHE A 33 -7.40 12.18 18.99
C PHE A 33 -8.13 12.11 17.64
N ASP A 34 -9.32 12.71 17.55
CA ASP A 34 -10.12 12.68 16.33
C ASP A 34 -9.40 13.40 15.16
N GLU A 35 -8.63 14.45 15.44
CA GLU A 35 -7.78 15.13 14.45
C GLU A 35 -6.57 14.27 14.02
N LYS A 36 -5.91 13.62 14.98
CA LYS A 36 -4.80 12.69 14.70
C LYS A 36 -5.26 11.46 13.91
N GLU A 37 -6.41 10.88 14.25
CA GLU A 37 -7.00 9.76 13.54
C GLU A 37 -7.33 10.13 12.09
N LYS A 38 -7.90 11.33 11.85
CA LYS A 38 -8.10 11.84 10.48
C LYS A 38 -6.79 11.97 9.72
N SER A 39 -5.75 12.51 10.36
CA SER A 39 -4.43 12.70 9.74
C SER A 39 -3.80 11.35 9.39
N PHE A 40 -3.91 10.37 10.28
CA PHE A 40 -3.49 8.99 10.04
C PHE A 40 -4.23 8.35 8.85
N LEU A 41 -5.56 8.45 8.78
CA LEU A 41 -6.34 7.87 7.67
C LEU A 41 -5.99 8.49 6.31
N VAL A 42 -5.69 9.80 6.27
CA VAL A 42 -5.21 10.46 5.05
C VAL A 42 -3.84 9.90 4.66
N PHE A 43 -2.93 9.77 5.62
CA PHE A 43 -1.59 9.23 5.39
C PHE A 43 -1.63 7.76 4.92
N GLU A 44 -2.43 6.91 5.57
CA GLU A 44 -2.65 5.51 5.20
C GLU A 44 -3.14 5.38 3.75
N ARG A 45 -4.14 6.18 3.38
CA ARG A 45 -4.68 6.18 2.01
C ARG A 45 -3.58 6.52 0.99
N LEU A 46 -2.81 7.56 1.25
CA LEU A 46 -1.71 7.99 0.37
C LEU A 46 -0.63 6.91 0.25
N MET A 47 -0.27 6.24 1.35
CA MET A 47 0.70 5.14 1.35
C MET A 47 0.22 3.91 0.59
N THR A 48 -1.07 3.59 0.70
CA THR A 48 -1.69 2.47 -0.03
C THR A 48 -1.71 2.75 -1.53
N GLU A 49 -2.11 3.96 -1.91
CA GLU A 49 -2.11 4.42 -3.30
C GLU A 49 -0.70 4.41 -3.89
N LEU A 50 0.29 4.95 -3.16
CA LEU A 50 1.69 4.94 -3.58
C LEU A 50 2.21 3.51 -3.83
N ASN A 51 1.93 2.58 -2.92
CA ASN A 51 2.37 1.19 -3.06
C ASN A 51 1.73 0.50 -4.28
N ALA A 52 0.45 0.79 -4.54
CA ALA A 52 -0.24 0.27 -5.72
C ALA A 52 0.34 0.83 -7.03
N GLU A 53 0.56 2.16 -7.09
CA GLU A 53 1.11 2.81 -8.28
C GLU A 53 2.57 2.41 -8.56
N LEU A 54 3.39 2.20 -7.53
CA LEU A 54 4.75 1.69 -7.70
C LEU A 54 4.76 0.27 -8.29
N GLY A 55 3.88 -0.61 -7.80
CA GLY A 55 3.71 -1.95 -8.37
C GLY A 55 3.29 -1.88 -9.83
N ASN A 56 2.28 -1.07 -10.12
CA ASN A 56 1.78 -0.84 -11.48
C ASN A 56 2.87 -0.29 -12.41
N PHE A 57 3.70 0.64 -11.95
CA PHE A 57 4.84 1.17 -12.71
C PHE A 57 5.81 0.05 -13.12
N LYS A 58 6.18 -0.84 -12.19
CA LYS A 58 7.08 -1.97 -12.46
C LYS A 58 6.47 -2.91 -13.50
N ASP A 59 5.19 -3.27 -13.33
CA ASP A 59 4.48 -4.21 -14.20
C ASP A 59 4.34 -3.64 -15.62
N ILE A 60 3.85 -2.39 -15.76
CA ILE A 60 3.73 -1.71 -17.05
C ILE A 60 5.07 -1.61 -17.76
N PHE A 61 6.15 -1.34 -17.02
CA PHE A 61 7.47 -1.22 -17.61
C PHE A 61 7.96 -2.56 -18.18
N VAL A 62 7.78 -3.66 -17.45
CA VAL A 62 8.10 -5.01 -17.93
C VAL A 62 7.24 -5.37 -19.15
N ASP A 63 5.94 -5.10 -19.08
CA ASP A 63 5.00 -5.36 -20.18
C ASP A 63 5.33 -4.56 -21.44
N LEU A 64 5.79 -3.31 -21.29
CA LEU A 64 6.23 -2.47 -22.40
C LEU A 64 7.43 -3.09 -23.12
N ILE A 65 8.47 -3.50 -22.38
CA ILE A 65 9.67 -4.12 -22.95
C ILE A 65 9.31 -5.45 -23.63
N GLU A 66 8.47 -6.27 -23.01
CA GLU A 66 8.05 -7.55 -23.59
C GLU A 66 7.18 -7.35 -24.84
N THR A 67 6.31 -6.34 -24.86
CA THR A 67 5.52 -5.98 -26.04
C THR A 67 6.40 -5.48 -27.18
N GLN A 68 7.37 -4.61 -26.88
CA GLN A 68 8.36 -4.15 -27.86
C GLN A 68 9.16 -5.33 -28.43
N PHE A 69 9.61 -6.25 -27.57
CA PHE A 69 10.33 -7.44 -28.00
C PHE A 69 9.49 -8.32 -28.94
N LYS A 70 8.21 -8.58 -28.61
CA LYS A 70 7.29 -9.34 -29.49
C LYS A 70 7.06 -8.66 -30.83
N LEU A 71 6.87 -7.34 -30.84
CA LEU A 71 6.70 -6.56 -32.07
C LEU A 71 7.93 -6.71 -32.98
N VAL A 72 9.11 -6.54 -32.41
CA VAL A 72 10.37 -6.63 -33.16
C VAL A 72 10.65 -8.06 -33.60
N LYS A 73 10.34 -9.07 -32.78
CA LYS A 73 10.40 -10.48 -33.20
C LYS A 73 9.49 -10.78 -34.38
N ALA A 74 8.26 -10.22 -34.39
CA ALA A 74 7.35 -10.37 -35.53
C ALA A 74 7.89 -9.65 -36.78
N LEU A 75 8.43 -8.43 -36.63
CA LEU A 75 9.10 -7.72 -37.74
C LEU A 75 10.28 -8.53 -38.29
N ASP A 76 11.09 -9.08 -37.40
CA ASP A 76 12.27 -9.87 -37.74
C ASP A 76 11.89 -11.18 -38.46
N SER A 77 10.77 -11.81 -38.06
CA SER A 77 10.28 -13.06 -38.65
C SER A 77 10.00 -13.01 -40.15
N PHE A 78 9.80 -11.80 -40.73
CA PHE A 78 9.66 -11.63 -42.18
C PHE A 78 10.97 -11.88 -42.95
N TYR A 79 12.13 -11.79 -42.28
CA TYR A 79 13.42 -12.01 -42.93
C TYR A 79 14.18 -13.23 -42.38
N GLY A 80 13.73 -13.87 -41.30
CA GLY A 80 14.30 -15.12 -40.76
C GLY A 80 13.80 -15.48 -39.36
N ASP A 81 13.98 -16.73 -38.94
CA ASP A 81 13.65 -17.18 -37.57
C ASP A 81 14.90 -17.23 -36.69
N TYR A 82 15.29 -16.07 -36.14
CA TYR A 82 16.51 -15.94 -35.36
C TYR A 82 16.45 -16.71 -34.03
N ASN A 83 17.45 -17.56 -33.78
CA ASN A 83 17.59 -18.31 -32.55
C ASN A 83 18.73 -17.74 -31.69
N PHE A 84 18.39 -17.25 -30.50
CA PHE A 84 19.35 -16.67 -29.56
C PHE A 84 20.34 -17.70 -28.99
N ASP A 85 20.00 -18.99 -28.92
CA ASP A 85 20.90 -20.03 -28.36
C ASP A 85 22.02 -20.41 -29.32
N ILE A 86 21.74 -20.34 -30.63
CA ILE A 86 22.67 -20.70 -31.72
C ILE A 86 23.31 -19.43 -32.31
N GLU A 87 22.85 -18.26 -31.88
CA GLU A 87 23.18 -16.94 -32.41
C GLU A 87 23.00 -16.80 -33.95
N ALA A 88 22.17 -17.67 -34.54
CA ALA A 88 21.93 -17.77 -35.98
C ALA A 88 20.45 -18.05 -36.29
N ASP A 89 20.04 -17.82 -37.54
CA ASP A 89 18.69 -18.19 -37.98
C ASP A 89 18.52 -19.72 -37.97
N ASN A 90 17.37 -20.19 -37.46
CA ASN A 90 16.93 -21.56 -37.65
C ASN A 90 16.82 -21.84 -39.15
N MET A 91 17.52 -22.86 -39.64
CA MET A 91 17.37 -23.30 -41.02
C MET A 91 15.99 -23.90 -41.26
N VAL A 92 15.01 -23.07 -41.62
CA VAL A 92 13.69 -23.53 -42.03
C VAL A 92 13.82 -24.28 -43.37
N GLY A 93 13.68 -25.61 -43.33
CA GLY A 93 13.34 -26.41 -44.52
C GLY A 93 14.39 -27.36 -45.10
N ILE A 94 15.51 -27.64 -44.42
CA ILE A 94 16.41 -28.73 -44.85
C ILE A 94 16.62 -29.72 -43.70
N ASN A 95 15.97 -30.89 -43.80
CA ASN A 95 16.42 -32.08 -43.08
C ASN A 95 17.80 -32.43 -43.64
N ILE A 96 18.86 -31.94 -42.99
CA ILE A 96 20.22 -32.39 -43.29
C ILE A 96 20.40 -33.67 -42.48
N GLU A 97 20.26 -34.81 -43.15
CA GLU A 97 20.90 -36.04 -42.67
C GLU A 97 22.36 -35.70 -42.36
N SER A 98 22.76 -35.99 -41.13
CA SER A 98 24.05 -35.66 -40.56
C SER A 98 25.19 -36.31 -41.35
N ASP A 99 25.69 -35.62 -42.37
CA ASP A 99 26.98 -35.93 -42.97
C ASP A 99 28.01 -34.86 -42.56
N GLY A 100 28.64 -35.11 -41.41
CA GLY A 100 30.07 -34.96 -41.17
C GLY A 100 30.80 -33.62 -41.34
N SER A 101 30.20 -32.56 -41.89
CA SER A 101 30.89 -31.28 -42.11
C SER A 101 30.19 -30.13 -41.39
N ALA A 102 30.50 -29.99 -40.10
CA ALA A 102 30.24 -28.80 -39.30
C ALA A 102 31.14 -27.64 -39.78
N GLY A 103 30.80 -27.05 -40.93
CA GLY A 103 31.42 -25.84 -41.43
C GLY A 103 30.42 -24.69 -41.40
N ASP A 104 30.62 -23.75 -40.48
CA ASP A 104 30.15 -22.35 -40.48
C ASP A 104 29.11 -21.99 -41.56
N ARG A 105 27.83 -22.11 -41.21
CA ARG A 105 26.74 -21.48 -41.97
C ARG A 105 25.99 -20.52 -41.04
N VAL A 106 26.75 -19.59 -40.46
CA VAL A 106 26.18 -18.37 -39.89
C VAL A 106 25.57 -17.62 -41.08
N ASN A 107 24.24 -17.53 -41.13
CA ASN A 107 23.58 -16.66 -42.10
C ASN A 107 24.08 -15.24 -41.82
N PRO A 108 24.77 -14.54 -42.76
CA PRO A 108 25.26 -13.18 -42.55
C PRO A 108 24.09 -12.21 -42.74
N ARG A 109 23.00 -12.45 -42.01
CA ARG A 109 21.82 -11.60 -42.00
C ARG A 109 22.18 -10.40 -41.14
N ASP A 110 22.60 -9.33 -41.80
CA ASP A 110 22.74 -8.01 -41.21
C ASP A 110 21.50 -7.18 -41.57
N GLY A 111 20.96 -6.45 -40.60
CA GLY A 111 19.73 -5.70 -40.78
C GLY A 111 19.25 -5.02 -39.51
N ILE A 112 18.64 -3.85 -39.67
CA ILE A 112 18.11 -3.02 -38.57
C ILE A 112 17.14 -3.81 -37.68
N SER A 113 16.38 -4.77 -38.25
CA SER A 113 15.47 -5.63 -37.48
C SER A 113 16.20 -6.54 -36.50
N LEU A 114 17.29 -7.18 -36.92
CA LEU A 114 18.04 -8.14 -36.12
C LEU A 114 18.84 -7.43 -35.02
N THR A 115 19.43 -6.29 -35.35
CA THR A 115 20.11 -5.41 -34.39
C THR A 115 19.15 -4.96 -33.30
N LEU A 116 17.96 -4.49 -33.67
CA LEU A 116 16.94 -4.09 -32.70
C LEU A 116 16.45 -5.29 -31.85
N LEU A 117 16.31 -6.47 -32.46
CA LEU A 117 15.90 -7.70 -31.77
C LEU A 117 16.93 -8.12 -30.71
N ARG A 118 18.22 -8.08 -31.03
CA ARG A 118 19.32 -8.34 -30.09
C ARG A 118 19.35 -7.32 -28.96
N ASN A 119 19.25 -6.03 -29.28
CA ASN A 119 19.30 -4.97 -28.27
C ASN A 119 18.12 -5.04 -27.30
N LEU A 120 16.91 -5.34 -27.79
CA LEU A 120 15.75 -5.56 -26.92
C LEU A 120 15.88 -6.82 -26.06
N ASN A 121 16.47 -7.90 -26.57
CA ASN A 121 16.72 -9.09 -25.75
C ASN A 121 17.75 -8.78 -24.64
N ASP A 122 18.80 -8.04 -24.96
CA ASP A 122 19.81 -7.60 -23.99
C ASP A 122 19.23 -6.68 -22.92
N ILE A 123 18.38 -5.72 -23.30
CA ILE A 123 17.64 -4.86 -22.37
C ILE A 123 16.77 -5.72 -21.45
N ARG A 124 16.03 -6.67 -22.01
CA ARG A 124 15.15 -7.56 -21.25
C ARG A 124 15.92 -8.41 -20.23
N LEU A 125 17.08 -8.94 -20.59
CA LEU A 125 17.87 -9.82 -19.70
C LEU A 125 18.72 -9.04 -18.70
N THR A 126 19.30 -7.92 -19.13
CA THR A 126 20.29 -7.18 -18.35
C THR A 126 19.63 -6.09 -17.52
N VAL A 127 18.92 -5.16 -18.18
CA VAL A 127 18.41 -3.93 -17.57
C VAL A 127 17.28 -4.25 -16.60
N LEU A 128 16.35 -5.14 -16.96
CA LEU A 128 15.27 -5.55 -16.04
C LEU A 128 15.80 -6.26 -14.79
N THR A 129 16.78 -7.14 -14.95
CA THR A 129 17.37 -7.88 -13.83
C THR A 129 18.13 -6.95 -12.89
N GLN A 130 18.89 -5.99 -13.44
CA GLN A 130 19.65 -5.01 -12.65
C GLN A 130 18.75 -3.97 -11.97
N LEU A 131 17.54 -3.75 -12.46
CA LEU A 131 16.58 -2.80 -11.89
C LEU A 131 15.85 -3.36 -10.67
N ASN A 132 15.52 -4.66 -10.68
CA ASN A 132 14.64 -5.27 -9.70
C ASN A 132 15.18 -5.19 -8.27
N GLU A 133 16.42 -5.63 -8.03
CA GLU A 133 16.98 -5.68 -6.68
C GLU A 133 17.13 -4.29 -6.03
N PRO A 134 17.71 -3.26 -6.69
CA PRO A 134 17.79 -1.92 -6.13
C PRO A 134 16.42 -1.30 -5.85
N LEU A 135 15.46 -1.48 -6.77
CA LEU A 135 14.10 -0.94 -6.62
C LEU A 135 13.37 -1.61 -5.46
N ASP A 136 13.52 -2.93 -5.32
CA ASP A 136 12.88 -3.69 -4.26
C ASP A 136 13.44 -3.32 -2.87
N ILE A 137 14.78 -3.21 -2.73
CA ILE A 137 15.44 -2.89 -1.45
C ILE A 137 15.22 -1.44 -1.03
N THR A 138 15.35 -0.48 -1.95
CA THR A 138 15.41 0.95 -1.59
C THR A 138 14.06 1.66 -1.60
N VAL A 139 13.07 1.10 -2.31
CA VAL A 139 11.76 1.73 -2.49
C VAL A 139 10.63 0.83 -1.98
N PHE A 140 10.49 -0.38 -2.52
CA PHE A 140 9.34 -1.23 -2.16
C PHE A 140 9.39 -1.72 -0.71
N GLN A 141 10.55 -2.18 -0.24
CA GLN A 141 10.67 -2.74 1.11
C GLN A 141 10.36 -1.69 2.20
N PRO A 142 10.89 -0.45 2.17
CA PRO A 142 10.52 0.59 3.14
C PRO A 142 9.03 0.96 3.12
N ILE A 143 8.43 1.05 1.92
CA ILE A 143 7.01 1.38 1.77
C ILE A 143 6.13 0.24 2.30
N LYS A 144 6.54 -1.01 2.06
CA LYS A 144 5.87 -2.20 2.61
C LYS A 144 5.94 -2.23 4.13
N GLU A 145 7.12 -1.99 4.72
CA GLU A 145 7.28 -1.91 6.18
C GLU A 145 6.39 -0.82 6.78
N LEU A 146 6.34 0.37 6.17
CA LEU A 146 5.42 1.43 6.60
C LEU A 146 3.94 1.00 6.52
N ASN A 147 3.55 0.23 5.50
CA ASN A 147 2.20 -0.30 5.40
C ASN A 147 1.88 -1.34 6.48
N GLU A 148 2.84 -2.16 6.90
CA GLU A 148 2.65 -3.12 8.00
C GLU A 148 2.39 -2.40 9.35
N TYR A 149 2.99 -1.22 9.56
CA TYR A 149 2.69 -0.39 10.73
C TYR A 149 1.24 0.14 10.76
N ASN A 150 0.59 0.35 9.60
CA ASN A 150 -0.83 0.75 9.56
C ASN A 150 -1.72 -0.28 10.27
N ASP A 151 -1.46 -1.57 10.05
CA ASP A 151 -2.22 -2.66 10.67
C ASP A 151 -2.09 -2.65 12.20
N GLU A 152 -0.89 -2.37 12.72
CA GLU A 152 -0.65 -2.27 14.15
C GLU A 152 -1.36 -1.06 14.77
N ILE A 153 -1.30 0.11 14.11
CA ILE A 153 -2.03 1.31 14.56
C ILE A 153 -3.54 1.04 14.58
N HIS A 154 -4.10 0.38 13.57
CA HIS A 154 -5.52 -0.02 13.56
C HIS A 154 -5.89 -0.93 14.73
N LYS A 155 -5.04 -1.88 15.09
CA LYS A 155 -5.26 -2.74 16.27
C LYS A 155 -5.28 -1.90 17.55
N LEU A 156 -4.42 -0.90 17.67
CA LEU A 156 -4.34 -0.01 18.81
C LEU A 156 -5.53 0.96 18.89
N ILE A 157 -5.99 1.53 17.76
CA ILE A 157 -7.22 2.33 17.69
C ILE A 157 -8.43 1.50 18.16
N LYS A 158 -8.57 0.25 17.68
CA LYS A 158 -9.62 -0.67 18.14
C LYS A 158 -9.52 -0.98 19.63
N LYS A 159 -8.30 -1.14 20.16
CA LYS A 159 -8.05 -1.37 21.58
C LYS A 159 -8.44 -0.14 22.41
N ARG A 160 -8.06 1.06 21.98
CA ARG A 160 -8.46 2.33 22.59
C ARG A 160 -9.97 2.48 22.61
N GLY A 161 -10.66 2.23 21.50
CA GLY A 161 -12.13 2.33 21.42
C GLY A 161 -12.85 1.46 22.45
N ARG A 162 -12.36 0.24 22.68
CA ARG A 162 -12.88 -0.66 23.74
C ARG A 162 -12.66 -0.09 25.14
N LYS A 163 -11.51 0.54 25.38
CA LYS A 163 -11.14 1.13 26.67
C LYS A 163 -11.87 2.43 26.97
N LYS A 164 -12.04 3.28 25.95
CA LYS A 164 -12.90 4.47 26.00
C LYS A 164 -14.33 4.10 26.39
N PHE A 165 -14.87 3.05 25.78
CA PHE A 165 -16.20 2.54 26.13
C PHE A 165 -16.27 2.04 27.58
N ASP A 166 -15.28 1.25 28.03
CA ASP A 166 -15.22 0.79 29.42
C ASP A 166 -15.14 1.98 30.42
N PHE A 167 -14.39 3.03 30.07
CA PHE A 167 -14.30 4.29 30.81
C PHE A 167 -15.64 5.02 30.90
N ASP A 168 -16.32 5.23 29.78
CA ASP A 168 -17.64 5.90 29.76
C ASP A 168 -18.67 5.11 30.59
N VAL A 169 -18.61 3.77 30.55
CA VAL A 169 -19.51 2.92 31.34
C VAL A 169 -19.21 3.03 32.84
N SER A 170 -17.94 3.06 33.21
CA SER A 170 -17.51 3.21 34.61
C SER A 170 -17.94 4.57 35.18
N LYS A 171 -17.67 5.65 34.43
CA LYS A 171 -18.01 7.02 34.81
C LYS A 171 -19.52 7.20 35.02
N ASN A 172 -20.33 6.65 34.11
CA ASN A 172 -21.79 6.67 34.23
C ASN A 172 -22.31 5.89 35.44
N LYS A 173 -21.68 4.76 35.79
CA LYS A 173 -22.05 4.01 37.00
C LYS A 173 -21.68 4.78 38.26
N LEU A 174 -20.50 5.40 38.26
CA LEU A 174 -20.03 6.22 39.38
C LEU A 174 -20.97 7.41 39.62
N GLU A 175 -21.33 8.13 38.56
CA GLU A 175 -22.24 9.28 38.64
C GLU A 175 -23.62 8.88 39.18
N LYS A 176 -24.20 7.78 38.69
CA LYS A 176 -25.49 7.27 39.20
C LYS A 176 -25.44 6.94 40.68
N LEU A 177 -24.42 6.19 41.11
CA LEU A 177 -24.28 5.79 42.51
C LEU A 177 -23.98 7.00 43.42
N GLN A 178 -23.23 7.99 42.93
CA GLN A 178 -22.97 9.24 43.64
C GLN A 178 -24.26 10.06 43.79
N ASN A 179 -25.11 10.13 42.77
CA ASN A 179 -26.40 10.82 42.84
C ASN A 179 -27.37 10.11 43.82
N GLU A 180 -27.43 8.78 43.78
CA GLU A 180 -28.19 7.98 44.74
C GLU A 180 -27.71 8.24 46.18
N TYR A 181 -26.40 8.19 46.41
CA TYR A 181 -25.80 8.48 47.72
C TYR A 181 -26.15 9.90 48.21
N ASN A 182 -25.98 10.92 47.38
CA ASN A 182 -26.27 12.31 47.72
C ASN A 182 -27.78 12.51 48.02
N SER A 183 -28.66 11.85 47.27
CA SER A 183 -30.11 11.91 47.51
C SER A 183 -30.51 11.29 48.85
N LEU A 184 -29.88 10.15 49.19
CA LEU A 184 -30.11 9.45 50.45
C LEU A 184 -29.57 10.26 51.64
N GLU A 185 -28.39 10.87 51.49
CA GLU A 185 -27.81 11.76 52.49
C GLU A 185 -28.70 12.99 52.74
N LEU A 186 -29.25 13.59 51.69
CA LEU A 186 -30.18 14.72 51.80
C LEU A 186 -31.47 14.33 52.53
N SER A 187 -32.12 13.23 52.14
CA SER A 187 -33.36 12.77 52.79
C SER A 187 -33.15 12.44 54.27
N LEU A 188 -31.99 11.86 54.62
CA LEU A 188 -31.66 11.57 56.01
C LEU A 188 -31.40 12.85 56.82
N ARG A 189 -30.78 13.86 56.22
CA ARG A 189 -30.58 15.17 56.87
C ARG A 189 -31.92 15.87 57.14
N GLU A 190 -32.88 15.73 56.23
CA GLU A 190 -34.25 16.25 56.40
C GLU A 190 -35.01 15.50 57.50
N GLU A 191 -35.02 14.16 57.51
CA GLU A 191 -35.68 13.35 58.54
C GLU A 191 -35.12 13.57 59.96
N ASN A 192 -33.79 13.74 60.08
CA ASN A 192 -33.12 13.99 61.36
C ASN A 192 -33.50 15.32 62.02
N SER A 193 -34.08 16.27 61.27
CA SER A 193 -34.65 17.50 61.85
C SER A 193 -35.98 17.27 62.58
N THR A 194 -36.63 16.11 62.37
CA THR A 194 -37.99 15.81 62.82
C THR A 194 -38.11 14.66 63.84
N ASN A 195 -37.17 13.73 63.96
CA ASN A 195 -37.28 12.60 64.91
C ASN A 195 -35.93 11.95 65.30
N SER A 196 -35.67 11.79 66.60
CA SER A 196 -34.36 11.39 67.17
C SER A 196 -34.14 9.88 67.41
N ASN A 197 -35.14 9.02 67.19
CA ASN A 197 -35.06 7.58 67.49
C ASN A 197 -34.85 6.63 66.28
N ALA A 198 -34.87 7.14 65.04
CA ALA A 198 -34.65 6.34 63.81
C ALA A 198 -33.16 6.28 63.36
N LEU A 199 -32.25 6.89 64.13
CA LEU A 199 -30.87 7.21 63.75
C LEU A 199 -29.95 6.01 63.47
N VAL A 200 -30.14 4.87 64.14
CA VAL A 200 -29.13 3.78 64.13
C VAL A 200 -29.22 2.90 62.87
N ASN A 201 -30.42 2.63 62.37
CA ASN A 201 -30.62 1.76 61.20
C ASN A 201 -30.39 2.49 59.87
N SER A 202 -30.62 3.81 59.83
CA SER A 202 -30.41 4.61 58.63
C SER A 202 -28.94 4.96 58.40
N ASN A 203 -28.17 5.17 59.48
CA ASN A 203 -26.72 5.37 59.41
C ASN A 203 -25.98 4.13 58.89
N THR A 204 -26.42 2.93 59.25
CA THR A 204 -25.82 1.67 58.76
C THR A 204 -26.10 1.39 57.28
N GLN A 205 -27.19 1.91 56.72
CA GLN A 205 -27.43 1.86 55.27
C GLN A 205 -26.53 2.85 54.53
N LEU A 206 -26.39 4.07 55.05
CA LEU A 206 -25.51 5.09 54.48
C LEU A 206 -24.05 4.63 54.43
N GLU A 207 -23.56 4.00 55.51
CA GLU A 207 -22.22 3.40 55.54
C GLU A 207 -22.01 2.33 54.47
N LYS A 208 -23.00 1.46 54.22
CA LYS A 208 -22.91 0.44 53.15
C LYS A 208 -22.88 1.06 51.76
N TYR A 209 -23.67 2.11 51.51
CA TYR A 209 -23.64 2.83 50.24
C TYR A 209 -22.30 3.56 50.06
N LYS A 210 -21.76 4.14 51.13
CA LYS A 210 -20.44 4.78 51.14
C LYS A 210 -19.32 3.78 50.82
N GLU A 211 -19.33 2.61 51.45
CA GLU A 211 -18.34 1.56 51.19
C GLU A 211 -18.41 1.04 49.74
N LYS A 212 -19.64 0.88 49.20
CA LYS A 212 -19.86 0.51 47.80
C LYS A 212 -19.37 1.59 46.84
N LEU A 213 -19.58 2.86 47.20
CA LEU A 213 -19.12 4.02 46.44
C LEU A 213 -17.58 4.10 46.45
N ASP A 214 -16.93 3.89 47.58
CA ASP A 214 -15.46 3.90 47.69
C ASP A 214 -14.82 2.77 46.88
N LYS A 215 -15.42 1.58 46.90
CA LYS A 215 -15.02 0.46 46.02
C LYS A 215 -15.13 0.84 44.55
N LEU A 216 -16.28 1.38 44.13
CA LEU A 216 -16.49 1.78 42.74
C LEU A 216 -15.55 2.91 42.30
N LYS A 217 -15.26 3.88 43.18
CA LYS A 217 -14.27 4.94 42.93
C LYS A 217 -12.87 4.38 42.67
N SER A 218 -12.46 3.36 43.44
CA SER A 218 -11.17 2.71 43.23
C SER A 218 -11.08 1.98 41.89
N GLU A 219 -12.17 1.31 41.47
CA GLU A 219 -12.26 0.64 40.17
C GLU A 219 -12.28 1.64 39.01
N ASP A 220 -13.04 2.73 39.15
CA ASP A 220 -13.15 3.80 38.16
C ASP A 220 -11.80 4.50 37.95
N LYS A 221 -11.06 4.75 39.03
CA LYS A 221 -9.70 5.28 38.95
C LYS A 221 -8.79 4.36 38.14
N SER A 222 -8.81 3.06 38.41
CA SER A 222 -8.00 2.09 37.66
C SER A 222 -8.36 2.06 36.16
N ILE A 223 -9.66 2.13 35.82
CA ILE A 223 -10.11 2.17 34.42
C ILE A 223 -9.69 3.48 33.75
N THR A 224 -9.80 4.60 34.46
CA THR A 224 -9.38 5.92 34.00
C THR A 224 -7.89 5.92 33.68
N ASP A 225 -7.05 5.46 34.60
CA ASP A 225 -5.59 5.40 34.43
C ASP A 225 -5.19 4.53 33.23
N ILE A 226 -5.88 3.40 33.01
CA ILE A 226 -5.63 2.54 31.84
C ILE A 226 -6.04 3.22 30.53
N TYR A 227 -7.17 3.93 30.52
CA TYR A 227 -7.63 4.62 29.32
C TYR A 227 -6.72 5.80 28.98
N THR A 228 -6.37 6.63 29.97
CA THR A 228 -5.51 7.81 29.76
C THR A 228 -4.13 7.41 29.28
N ASP A 229 -3.52 6.37 29.87
CA ASP A 229 -2.23 5.82 29.43
C ASP A 229 -2.28 5.34 27.97
N ILE A 230 -3.27 4.52 27.61
CA ILE A 230 -3.41 4.03 26.22
C ILE A 230 -3.70 5.18 25.26
N ASN A 231 -4.51 6.15 25.66
CA ASN A 231 -4.86 7.30 24.83
C ASN A 231 -3.65 8.18 24.54
N GLN A 232 -2.84 8.50 25.56
CA GLN A 232 -1.64 9.31 25.41
C GLN A 232 -0.58 8.59 24.58
N ARG A 233 -0.34 7.30 24.85
CA ARG A 233 0.60 6.50 24.04
C ARG A 233 0.21 6.48 22.58
N LEU A 234 -1.06 6.20 22.27
CA LEU A 234 -1.51 6.13 20.88
C LEU A 234 -1.42 7.49 20.17
N LYS A 235 -1.68 8.61 20.86
CA LYS A 235 -1.48 9.94 20.29
C LYS A 235 -0.01 10.17 19.91
N ASN A 236 0.92 9.82 20.80
CA ASN A 236 2.35 9.96 20.55
C ASN A 236 2.83 9.03 19.42
N GLU A 237 2.40 7.77 19.44
CA GLU A 237 2.76 6.78 18.42
C GLU A 237 2.25 7.18 17.02
N ILE A 238 1.05 7.76 16.91
CA ILE A 238 0.55 8.30 15.64
C ILE A 238 1.45 9.45 15.14
N ASP A 239 1.86 10.36 16.02
CA ASP A 239 2.73 11.47 15.65
C ASP A 239 4.11 11.00 15.20
N GLU A 240 4.71 10.06 15.94
CA GLU A 240 5.99 9.46 15.59
C GLU A 240 5.91 8.71 14.27
N TYR A 241 4.85 7.92 14.05
CA TYR A 241 4.62 7.21 12.79
C TYR A 241 4.52 8.17 11.60
N ILE A 242 3.75 9.25 11.76
CA ILE A 242 3.63 10.28 10.73
C ILE A 242 4.98 10.98 10.50
N ALA A 243 5.80 11.16 11.53
CA ALA A 243 7.14 11.75 11.40
C ALA A 243 8.13 10.83 10.66
N LEU A 244 7.99 9.50 10.76
CA LEU A 244 8.84 8.55 10.02
C LEU A 244 8.81 8.76 8.51
N ARG A 245 7.74 9.39 7.99
CA ARG A 245 7.66 9.76 6.57
C ARG A 245 8.88 10.55 6.09
N PHE A 246 9.40 11.46 6.90
CA PHE A 246 10.56 12.28 6.53
C PHE A 246 11.85 11.47 6.51
N SER A 247 11.96 10.45 7.38
CA SER A 247 13.15 9.62 7.47
C SER A 247 13.20 8.53 6.39
N LEU A 248 12.04 8.10 5.86
CA LEU A 248 11.96 6.96 4.95
C LEU A 248 11.52 7.34 3.54
N LEU A 249 10.52 8.21 3.38
CA LEU A 249 10.01 8.54 2.04
C LEU A 249 11.00 9.38 1.25
N ASP A 250 11.64 10.38 1.86
CA ASP A 250 12.57 11.25 1.13
C ASP A 250 13.76 10.44 0.54
N PRO A 251 14.45 9.57 1.30
CA PRO A 251 15.49 8.71 0.75
C PRO A 251 14.96 7.69 -0.28
N SER A 252 13.76 7.14 -0.09
CA SER A 252 13.16 6.20 -1.06
C SER A 252 12.82 6.89 -2.38
N PHE A 253 12.27 8.11 -2.35
CA PHE A 253 12.01 8.88 -3.57
C PHE A 253 13.30 9.33 -4.25
N GLU A 254 14.32 9.74 -3.49
CA GLU A 254 15.63 10.06 -4.06
C GLU A 254 16.24 8.83 -4.75
N SER A 255 16.16 7.66 -4.10
CA SER A 255 16.64 6.40 -4.68
C SER A 255 15.84 6.01 -5.91
N PHE A 256 14.52 6.17 -5.89
CA PHE A 256 13.64 5.94 -7.03
C PHE A 256 14.02 6.80 -8.24
N MET A 257 14.25 8.10 -8.04
CA MET A 257 14.68 9.01 -9.09
C MET A 257 16.04 8.62 -9.68
N LYS A 258 17.00 8.23 -8.84
CA LYS A 258 18.32 7.75 -9.29
C LYS A 258 18.21 6.46 -10.09
N ILE A 259 17.35 5.55 -9.65
CA ILE A 259 17.07 4.30 -10.35
C ILE A 259 16.45 4.56 -11.73
N GLN A 260 15.45 5.45 -11.81
CA GLN A 260 14.86 5.84 -13.09
C GLN A 260 15.87 6.53 -14.02
N LEU A 261 16.70 7.43 -13.50
CA LEU A 261 17.74 8.08 -14.29
C LEU A 261 18.72 7.05 -14.87
N LYS A 262 19.17 6.10 -14.04
CA LYS A 262 20.04 5.02 -14.50
C LYS A 262 19.35 4.18 -15.58
N LEU A 263 18.10 3.79 -15.36
CA LEU A 263 17.30 3.03 -16.31
C LEU A 263 17.24 3.70 -17.69
N TYR A 264 16.88 4.98 -17.74
CA TYR A 264 16.78 5.69 -19.01
C TYR A 264 18.14 5.90 -19.68
N THR A 265 19.21 6.06 -18.89
CA THR A 265 20.58 6.16 -19.41
C THR A 265 21.02 4.84 -20.05
N ASP A 266 20.81 3.72 -19.36
CA ASP A 266 21.16 2.38 -19.84
C ASP A 266 20.35 2.03 -21.11
N LEU A 267 19.06 2.39 -21.15
CA LEU A 267 18.23 2.23 -22.35
C LEU A 267 18.74 3.07 -23.51
N GLN A 268 19.07 4.35 -23.27
CA GLN A 268 19.57 5.24 -24.29
C GLN A 268 20.89 4.73 -24.89
N GLU A 269 21.81 4.25 -24.06
CA GLU A 269 23.08 3.67 -24.51
C GLU A 269 22.83 2.44 -25.40
N LYS A 270 21.94 1.53 -24.97
CA LYS A 270 21.61 0.31 -25.74
C LYS A 270 20.88 0.60 -27.06
N PHE A 271 20.08 1.65 -27.15
CA PHE A 271 19.44 2.04 -28.41
C PHE A 271 20.38 2.82 -29.35
N ASN A 272 21.30 3.62 -28.81
CA ASN A 272 22.18 4.46 -29.62
C ASN A 272 23.35 3.71 -30.24
N ASN A 273 23.82 2.62 -29.64
CA ASN A 273 25.08 1.99 -30.04
C ASN A 273 25.07 1.40 -31.47
N ASP A 274 23.90 1.06 -32.05
CA ASP A 274 23.88 0.29 -33.32
C ASP A 274 22.91 0.78 -34.41
N VAL A 275 22.03 1.75 -34.14
CA VAL A 275 21.15 2.31 -35.19
C VAL A 275 21.89 3.44 -35.92
N GLN A 276 22.90 3.07 -36.71
CA GLN A 276 23.48 3.98 -37.71
C GLN A 276 22.46 4.13 -38.86
N ILE A 277 21.47 5.01 -38.71
CA ILE A 277 20.73 5.48 -39.88
C ILE A 277 21.77 6.21 -40.74
N ASP A 278 22.12 5.63 -41.89
CA ASP A 278 23.11 6.24 -42.76
C ASP A 278 22.66 7.69 -43.12
N GLY A 279 23.62 8.60 -43.28
CA GLY A 279 23.34 10.02 -43.50
C GLY A 279 22.45 10.29 -44.73
N ALA A 280 22.55 9.48 -45.78
CA ALA A 280 21.70 9.57 -46.97
C ALA A 280 20.26 9.14 -46.69
N THR A 281 20.03 8.14 -45.83
CA THR A 281 18.66 7.76 -45.41
C THR A 281 18.01 8.86 -44.56
N ARG A 282 18.79 9.58 -43.72
CA ARG A 282 18.29 10.78 -43.01
C ARG A 282 17.94 11.92 -43.96
N GLU A 283 18.80 12.19 -44.94
CA GLU A 283 18.56 13.22 -45.95
C GLU A 283 17.36 12.89 -46.85
N ASP A 284 17.18 11.62 -47.22
CA ASP A 284 16.03 11.14 -48.00
C ASP A 284 14.70 11.23 -47.21
N HIS A 285 14.74 11.08 -45.87
CA HIS A 285 13.60 11.32 -44.99
C HIS A 285 13.30 12.82 -44.86
N GLU A 286 14.30 13.66 -44.60
CA GLU A 286 14.13 15.12 -44.49
C GLU A 286 13.68 15.77 -45.80
N SER A 287 14.07 15.20 -46.95
CA SER A 287 13.68 15.68 -48.28
C SER A 287 12.38 15.09 -48.83
N GLY A 288 11.69 14.21 -48.07
CA GLY A 288 10.41 13.59 -48.48
C GLY A 288 10.53 12.57 -49.63
N LYS A 289 11.74 12.22 -50.05
CA LYS A 289 11.99 11.20 -51.08
C LYS A 289 11.63 9.80 -50.60
N LEU A 290 11.77 9.55 -49.30
CA LEU A 290 11.40 8.27 -48.69
C LEU A 290 9.89 8.00 -48.84
N ASP A 291 9.06 9.01 -48.58
CA ASP A 291 7.59 8.91 -48.72
C ASP A 291 7.19 8.64 -50.17
N SER A 292 7.83 9.33 -51.12
CA SER A 292 7.60 9.11 -52.56
C SER A 292 7.94 7.68 -52.99
N ARG A 293 9.04 7.12 -52.45
CA ARG A 293 9.44 5.71 -52.69
C ARG A 293 8.45 4.73 -52.06
N LEU A 294 7.97 5.02 -50.85
CA LEU A 294 6.97 4.21 -50.17
C LEU A 294 5.67 4.15 -50.98
N ASP A 295 5.19 5.30 -51.47
CA ASP A 295 4.00 5.40 -52.30
C ASP A 295 4.14 4.62 -53.62
N GLU A 296 5.33 4.65 -54.24
CA GLU A 296 5.60 3.86 -55.44
C GLU A 296 5.53 2.35 -55.14
N ILE A 297 6.10 1.90 -54.02
CA ILE A 297 6.04 0.50 -53.58
C ILE A 297 4.59 0.07 -53.28
N LEU A 298 3.83 0.91 -52.58
CA LEU A 298 2.41 0.66 -52.29
C LEU A 298 1.58 0.62 -53.57
N SER A 299 1.88 1.47 -54.56
CA SER A 299 1.25 1.43 -55.88
C SER A 299 1.57 0.13 -56.62
N LYS A 300 2.83 -0.35 -56.57
CA LYS A 300 3.21 -1.66 -57.13
C LYS A 300 2.51 -2.81 -56.43
N MET A 301 2.33 -2.73 -55.12
CA MET A 301 1.57 -3.72 -54.35
C MET A 301 0.08 -3.75 -54.75
N ARG A 302 -0.55 -2.57 -54.94
CA ARG A 302 -1.93 -2.49 -55.45
C ARG A 302 -2.08 -3.03 -56.88
N ALA A 303 -1.05 -2.88 -57.70
CA ALA A 303 -1.04 -3.38 -59.08
C ALA A 303 -0.91 -4.92 -59.18
N LEU A 304 -0.46 -5.60 -58.11
CA LEU A 304 -0.38 -7.07 -58.02
C LEU A 304 -1.76 -7.75 -57.81
N ASP A 305 -2.86 -7.05 -58.08
CA ASP A 305 -4.21 -7.53 -57.88
C ASP A 305 -4.45 -8.85 -58.65
N ILE A 306 -4.79 -9.91 -57.91
CA ILE A 306 -4.91 -11.30 -58.38
C ILE A 306 -6.02 -11.44 -59.44
N HIS A 307 -6.86 -10.42 -59.60
CA HIS A 307 -7.88 -10.33 -60.64
C HIS A 307 -7.34 -10.04 -62.05
N ASN A 308 -6.04 -9.77 -62.22
CA ASN A 308 -5.38 -9.62 -63.53
C ASN A 308 -4.62 -10.88 -64.01
N LEU A 309 -4.89 -12.05 -63.42
CA LEU A 309 -4.45 -13.36 -63.92
C LEU A 309 -5.58 -14.10 -64.66
#